data_AF-A0A2H9RST1-F1
#
_entry.id   AF-A0A2H9RST1-F1
#
_cell.length_a   1.000
_cell.length_b   1.000
_cell.length_c   1.000
_cell.angle_alpha   90.00
_cell.angle_beta   90.00
_cell.angle_gamma   90.00
#
_symmetry.space_group_name_H-M   'P 1'
#
loop_
_entity.id
_entity.type
_entity.pdbx_description
1 polymer ?
#
loop_
_entity_poly.entity_id
_entity_poly.type
_entity_poly.pdbx_seq_one_letter_code
_entity_poly.pdbx_strand_id
1 'polypeptide(L)' 'MTDCAHTWRKKLRLQELLVIAKKEIDSGKDIDLVYEILEDEMELRWRFVQTTKRQYIEDIKKNLANQYILTV' A
#
# COMPACT_ATOMS: atom_id res chain seq x y z
N MET A 1 14.14 -20.33 10.08
CA MET A 1 13.91 -19.90 8.68
C MET A 1 12.49 -19.37 8.43
N THR A 2 11.82 -18.84 9.46
CA THR A 2 10.40 -18.39 9.39
C THR A 2 10.28 -16.91 8.98
N ASP A 3 11.36 -16.12 9.11
CA ASP A 3 11.38 -14.69 8.77
C ASP A 3 11.31 -14.41 7.27
N CYS A 4 11.86 -15.28 6.42
CA CYS A 4 11.86 -15.07 4.97
C CYS A 4 10.44 -15.08 4.38
N ALA A 5 9.56 -15.97 4.85
CA ALA A 5 8.20 -16.11 4.33
C ALA A 5 7.28 -14.96 4.77
N HIS A 6 7.39 -14.48 6.03
CA HIS A 6 6.63 -13.33 6.50
C HIS A 6 7.07 -12.03 5.83
N THR A 7 8.38 -11.86 5.62
CA THR A 7 8.95 -10.71 4.91
C THR A 7 8.52 -10.69 3.45
N TRP A 8 8.55 -11.84 2.76
CA TRP A 8 8.11 -11.96 1.37
C TRP A 8 6.62 -11.66 1.19
N ARG A 9 5.75 -12.23 2.04
CA ARG A 9 4.31 -11.96 1.98
C ARG A 9 4.00 -10.49 2.23
N LYS A 10 4.65 -9.85 3.21
CA LYS A 10 4.49 -8.41 3.47
C LYS A 10 4.92 -7.59 2.25
N LYS A 11 6.06 -7.94 1.64
CA LYS A 11 6.58 -7.25 0.44
C LYS A 11 5.63 -7.38 -0.75
N LEU A 12 5.11 -8.58 -1.01
CA LEU A 12 4.16 -8.82 -2.11
C LEU A 12 2.88 -7.99 -1.92
N ARG A 13 2.33 -8.02 -0.72
CA ARG A 13 1.14 -7.22 -0.34
C ARG A 13 1.36 -5.72 -0.52
N LEU A 14 2.52 -5.20 -0.11
CA LEU A 14 2.88 -3.80 -0.34
C LEU A 14 3.01 -3.47 -1.82
N GLN A 15 3.59 -4.37 -2.62
CA GLN A 15 3.70 -4.18 -4.07
C GLN A 15 2.31 -4.13 -4.74
N GLU A 16 1.40 -5.02 -4.36
CA GLU A 16 0.01 -5.01 -4.85
C GLU A 16 -0.67 -3.67 -4.55
N LEU A 17 -0.57 -3.19 -3.30
CA LEU A 17 -1.16 -1.92 -2.90
C LEU A 17 -0.51 -0.72 -3.61
N LEU A 18 0.80 -0.75 -3.86
CA LEU A 18 1.48 0.31 -4.62
C LEU A 18 1.04 0.34 -6.08
N VAL A 19 0.80 -0.81 -6.70
CA VAL A 19 0.28 -0.88 -8.08
C VAL A 19 -1.12 -0.29 -8.16
N ILE A 20 -1.99 -0.60 -7.19
CA ILE A 20 -3.32 0.00 -7.09
C ILE A 20 -3.19 1.52 -6.88
N ALA A 21 -2.42 1.94 -5.88
CA ALA A 21 -2.21 3.35 -5.55
C ALA A 21 -1.76 4.15 -6.77
N LYS A 22 -0.75 3.65 -7.50
CA LYS A 22 -0.24 4.29 -8.71
C LYS A 22 -1.31 4.39 -9.80
N LYS A 23 -2.05 3.30 -10.06
CA LYS A 23 -3.13 3.30 -11.05
C LYS A 23 -4.22 4.34 -10.71
N GLU A 24 -4.59 4.43 -9.44
CA GLU A 24 -5.59 5.38 -8.98
C GLU A 24 -5.08 6.84 -9.08
N ILE A 25 -3.83 7.11 -8.72
CA ILE A 25 -3.20 8.43 -8.90
C ILE A 25 -3.09 8.79 -10.39
N ASP A 26 -2.64 7.86 -11.23
CA ASP A 26 -2.53 8.05 -12.69
C ASP A 26 -3.91 8.30 -13.33
N SER A 27 -5.00 7.83 -12.70
CA SER A 27 -6.38 8.12 -13.11
C SER A 27 -6.87 9.51 -12.68
N GLY A 28 -6.04 10.28 -11.98
CA GLY A 28 -6.35 11.63 -11.52
C GLY A 28 -7.14 11.69 -10.21
N LYS A 29 -7.18 10.59 -9.44
CA LYS A 29 -7.83 10.60 -8.11
C LYS A 29 -6.97 11.33 -7.10
N ASP A 30 -7.64 12.02 -6.18
CA ASP A 30 -7.00 12.62 -5.03
C ASP A 30 -6.33 11.55 -4.17
N ILE A 31 -5.19 11.89 -3.57
CA ILE A 31 -4.42 11.01 -2.71
C ILE A 31 -5.22 10.53 -1.49
N ASP A 32 -6.14 11.37 -0.99
CA ASP A 32 -7.01 10.98 0.13
C ASP A 32 -7.99 9.89 -0.30
N LEU A 33 -8.58 10.00 -1.49
CA LEU A 33 -9.45 8.98 -2.07
C LEU A 33 -8.67 7.70 -2.39
N VAL A 34 -7.40 7.82 -2.81
CA VAL A 34 -6.51 6.67 -3.02
C VAL A 34 -6.30 5.92 -1.71
N TYR A 35 -6.12 6.61 -0.58
CA TYR A 35 -5.99 5.91 0.71
C TYR A 35 -7.26 5.18 1.10
N GLU A 36 -8.44 5.78 0.92
CA GLU A 36 -9.73 5.09 1.17
C GLU A 36 -9.87 3.82 0.33
N ILE A 37 -9.54 3.87 -0.97
CA ILE A 37 -9.58 2.70 -1.85
C ILE A 37 -8.63 1.60 -1.37
N LEU A 38 -7.42 1.95 -0.93
CA LEU A 38 -6.45 0.97 -0.43
C LEU A 38 -6.92 0.33 0.87
N GLU A 39 -7.60 1.10 1.72
CA GLU A 39 -8.21 0.60 2.95
C GLU A 39 -9.30 -0.44 2.65
N ASP A 40 -10.19 -0.14 1.70
CA ASP A 40 -11.24 -1.07 1.26
C ASP A 40 -10.66 -2.34 0.64
N GLU A 41 -9.67 -2.21 -0.26
CA GLU A 41 -8.98 -3.34 -0.88
C GLU A 41 -8.30 -4.24 0.17
N MET A 42 -7.71 -3.63 1.21
CA MET A 42 -7.14 -4.35 2.34
C MET A 42 -8.19 -5.12 3.14
N GLU A 43 -9.32 -4.50 3.45
CA GLU A 43 -10.41 -5.13 4.21
C GLU A 43 -11.08 -6.26 3.42
N LEU A 44 -11.28 -6.07 2.11
CA LEU A 44 -11.85 -7.07 1.21
C LEU A 44 -10.93 -8.30 1.05
N ARG A 45 -9.63 -8.08 0.88
CA ARG A 45 -8.68 -9.17 0.59
C ARG A 45 -8.15 -9.85 1.85
N TRP A 46 -8.00 -9.12 2.96
CA TRP A 46 -7.29 -9.61 4.13
C TRP A 46 -8.16 -9.57 5.39
N ARG A 47 -8.67 -10.76 5.75
CA ARG A 47 -9.57 -10.99 6.90
C ARG A 47 -9.11 -10.44 8.27
N PHE A 48 -7.80 -10.21 8.46
CA PHE A 48 -7.23 -9.76 9.75
C PHE A 48 -6.34 -8.51 9.60
N VAL A 49 -6.61 -7.64 8.61
CA VAL A 49 -5.74 -6.48 8.38
C VAL A 49 -5.86 -5.39 9.43
N GLN A 50 -6.94 -5.33 10.22
CA GLN A 50 -7.26 -4.20 11.11
C GLN A 50 -6.08 -3.72 11.98
N THR A 51 -5.29 -4.63 12.56
CA THR A 51 -4.14 -4.30 13.42
C THR A 51 -2.90 -3.83 12.64
N THR A 52 -2.82 -4.16 11.35
CA THR A 52 -1.67 -3.85 10.47
C THR A 52 -1.99 -2.83 9.39
N LYS A 53 -3.27 -2.48 9.19
CA LYS A 53 -3.80 -1.53 8.19
C LYS A 53 -3.04 -0.21 8.22
N ARG A 54 -2.90 0.37 9.41
CA ARG A 54 -2.15 1.60 9.63
C ARG A 54 -0.68 1.49 9.20
N GLN A 55 -0.03 0.36 9.51
CA GLN A 55 1.37 0.13 9.11
C GLN A 55 1.51 0.06 7.59
N TYR A 56 0.59 -0.59 6.88
CA TYR A 56 0.60 -0.65 5.42
C TYR A 56 0.39 0.72 4.79
N ILE A 57 -0.55 1.52 5.30
CA ILE A 57 -0.77 2.90 4.81
C ILE A 57 0.46 3.78 5.05
N GLU A 58 1.07 3.71 6.24
CA GLU A 58 2.31 4.45 6.54
C GLU A 58 3.48 4.02 5.65
N ASP A 59 3.63 2.71 5.39
CA ASP A 59 4.66 2.17 4.50
C ASP A 59 4.43 2.66 3.05
N ILE A 60 3.17 2.70 2.58
CA ILE A 60 2.81 3.21 1.25
C ILE A 60 3.06 4.72 1.15
N LYS A 61 2.66 5.51 2.15
CA LYS A 61 2.94 6.96 2.22
C LYS A 61 4.42 7.25 2.05
N LYS A 62 5.29 6.50 2.75
CA LYS A 62 6.75 6.62 2.61
C LYS A 62 7.24 6.22 1.23
N ASN A 63 6.72 5.14 0.66
CA ASN A 63 7.10 4.68 -0.67
C ASN A 63 6.68 5.67 -1.76
N LEU A 64 5.45 6.19 -1.70
CA LEU A 64 4.99 7.23 -2.62
C LEU A 64 5.84 8.48 -2.44
N ALA A 65 6.02 9.01 -1.23
CA ALA A 65 6.90 10.16 -1.01
C ALA A 65 8.30 9.96 -1.61
N ASN A 66 8.94 8.81 -1.38
CA ASN A 66 10.26 8.52 -1.96
C ASN A 66 10.24 8.40 -3.49
N GLN A 67 9.19 7.82 -4.07
CA GLN A 67 9.06 7.70 -5.53
C GLN A 67 8.75 9.04 -6.21
N TYR A 68 7.98 9.92 -5.55
CA TYR A 68 7.64 11.26 -6.05
C TYR A 68 8.73 12.31 -5.78
N ILE A 69 9.59 12.12 -4.76
CA ILE A 69 10.75 13.00 -4.46
C ILE A 69 11.90 12.79 -5.47
N LEU A 70 12.00 11.61 -6.12
CA LEU A 70 13.01 11.35 -7.14
C LEU A 70 12.68 11.93 -8.53
N THR A 71 11.57 12.65 -8.66
CA THR A 71 11.24 13.48 -9.83
C THR A 71 11.53 14.95 -9.54
N VAL A 72 12.81 15.28 -9.37
CA VAL A 72 13.36 16.64 -9.54
C VAL A 72 14.64 16.53 -10.34
#